data_AF-A0A946B4C5-F1
#
_entry.id   AF-A0A946B4C5-F1
#
_cell.length_a   1.000
_cell.length_b   1.000
_cell.length_c   1.000
_cell.angle_alpha   90.00
_cell.angle_beta   90.00
_cell.angle_gamma   90.00
#
_symmetry.space_group_name_H-M   'P 1'
#
loop_
_entity.id
_entity.type
_entity.pdbx_description
1 polymer ?
#
loop_
_entity_poly.entity_id
_entity_poly.type
_entity_poly.pdbx_seq_one_letter_code
_entity_poly.pdbx_strand_id
1 'polypeptide(L)'
;MGRKTNGALGLMSLVLIAIGFIATVTLANNALKSARLDLTEEGLFTLSEGTLNVIDKIDEPITLRYYFSGRLAREIPQIGILGERVKDMLEEFAAYSKGNIRLEIIDPLPFTDEEDRAVAVGLQGVPVDQTGETVYFGLFGVNATDHQQVIPFFDEKREPFLEYDLARIVYNLANPKKPKVGLISALPIAGSQYSRGAEGAPDDSFVVWSQAKQFFDVSEINPSVDALPDDLDLLLIAQPPSLSDATLYAIDQFLLNGGKVVAFVDPHSEADAQRPPQRGGAQRVDFGSADKLQKLFNAWGMDIPADKLVGDISNARKVRAPNASKTRMLAIEYPLWMALRRANVSETDITTSQLDQLHIASPGHIKPFGESGGLTIEPLIQTSQDSGLVDLARAQGRQPDIVGIANDIKAEGKFTLAARLTGIAQTAFPDGPPRPAVLDEEDAKPEDKTKAQEKFDAAKASHKAKSGAPVGLVVVADVDMLADGLWVTVQDLFGQRVAVPNA
;
A
#
# COMPACT_ATOMS: atom_id res chain seq x y z
N MET A 1 -16.96 75.24 37.38
CA MET A 1 -17.87 74.08 37.28
C MET A 1 -17.50 73.16 36.10
N GLY A 2 -16.22 72.84 35.87
CA GLY A 2 -15.76 72.20 34.62
C GLY A 2 -14.79 71.02 34.75
N ARG A 3 -14.67 70.40 35.94
CA ARG A 3 -13.68 69.33 36.20
C ARG A 3 -14.29 67.91 36.33
N LYS A 4 -15.62 67.79 36.45
CA LYS A 4 -16.33 66.50 36.58
C LYS A 4 -16.76 65.88 35.24
N THR A 5 -16.89 66.66 34.17
CA THR A 5 -17.35 66.18 32.86
C THR A 5 -16.26 65.43 32.10
N ASN A 6 -14.98 65.81 32.26
CA ASN A 6 -13.87 65.18 31.54
C ASN A 6 -13.54 63.75 32.04
N GLY A 7 -13.79 63.46 33.32
CA GLY A 7 -13.59 62.11 33.88
C GLY A 7 -14.63 61.11 33.37
N ALA A 8 -15.88 61.53 33.24
CA ALA A 8 -16.97 60.70 32.70
C ALA A 8 -16.78 60.42 31.20
N LEU A 9 -16.33 61.42 30.42
CA LEU A 9 -15.98 61.25 29.01
C LEU A 9 -14.78 60.32 28.82
N GLY A 10 -13.75 60.43 29.66
CA GLY A 10 -12.59 59.53 29.62
C GLY A 10 -12.94 58.06 29.94
N LEU A 11 -13.78 57.83 30.95
CA LEU A 11 -14.28 56.50 31.29
C LEU A 11 -15.13 55.90 30.17
N MET A 12 -16.02 56.69 29.56
CA MET A 12 -16.85 56.26 28.44
C MET A 12 -16.02 55.90 27.21
N SER A 13 -14.94 56.65 26.96
CA SER A 13 -13.99 56.40 25.87
C SER A 13 -13.23 55.09 26.08
N LEU A 14 -12.76 54.83 27.31
CA LEU A 14 -12.08 53.58 27.68
C LEU A 14 -12.99 52.36 27.53
N VAL A 15 -14.26 52.48 27.94
CA VAL A 15 -15.25 51.41 27.78
C VAL A 15 -15.52 51.13 26.30
N LEU A 16 -15.66 52.17 25.47
CA LEU A 16 -15.85 52.01 24.03
C LEU A 16 -14.64 51.38 23.33
N ILE A 17 -13.42 51.74 23.75
CA ILE A 17 -12.19 51.11 23.24
C ILE A 17 -12.14 49.64 23.66
N ALA A 18 -12.48 49.31 24.90
CA ALA A 18 -12.51 47.91 25.37
C ALA A 18 -13.54 47.08 24.61
N ILE A 19 -14.76 47.62 24.40
CA ILE A 19 -15.80 46.96 23.60
C ILE A 19 -15.34 46.81 22.14
N GLY A 20 -14.75 47.86 21.55
CA GLY A 20 -14.22 47.82 20.19
C GLY A 20 -13.10 46.80 20.03
N PHE A 21 -12.20 46.70 21.01
CA PHE A 21 -11.12 45.71 21.03
C PHE A 21 -11.68 44.29 21.12
N ILE A 22 -12.59 44.03 22.07
CA ILE A 22 -13.23 42.72 22.20
C ILE A 22 -13.96 42.35 20.91
N ALA A 23 -14.77 43.26 20.37
CA ALA A 23 -15.50 43.03 19.12
C ALA A 23 -14.55 42.75 17.95
N THR A 24 -13.44 43.50 17.83
CA THR A 24 -12.44 43.30 16.77
C THR A 24 -11.72 41.97 16.94
N VAL A 25 -11.32 41.59 18.15
CA VAL A 25 -10.70 40.29 18.42
C VAL A 25 -11.67 39.14 18.15
N THR A 26 -12.94 39.28 18.52
CA THR A 26 -13.98 38.27 18.23
C THR A 26 -14.26 38.17 16.72
N LEU A 27 -14.35 39.29 16.01
CA LEU A 27 -14.52 39.32 14.55
C LEU A 27 -13.29 38.74 13.84
N ALA A 28 -12.08 39.12 14.24
CA ALA A 28 -10.84 38.59 13.68
C ALA A 28 -10.73 37.08 13.92
N ASN A 29 -10.98 36.60 15.13
CA ASN A 29 -10.97 35.17 15.43
C ASN A 29 -12.03 34.40 14.63
N ASN A 30 -13.23 34.95 14.45
CA ASN A 30 -14.26 34.27 13.64
C ASN A 30 -14.00 34.35 12.14
N ALA A 31 -13.44 35.45 11.63
CA ALA A 31 -13.14 35.63 10.21
C ALA A 31 -11.88 34.89 9.77
N LEU A 32 -10.89 34.72 10.66
CA LEU A 32 -9.65 34.01 10.41
C LEU A 32 -9.69 32.54 10.82
N LYS A 33 -10.82 32.05 11.37
CA LYS A 33 -10.99 30.63 11.74
C LYS A 33 -10.72 29.66 10.58
N SER A 34 -11.04 30.07 9.35
CA SER A 34 -10.80 29.29 8.12
C SER A 34 -9.44 29.60 7.46
N ALA A 35 -8.71 30.60 7.96
CA ALA A 35 -7.40 31.00 7.46
C ALA A 35 -6.34 30.68 8.53
N ARG A 36 -6.23 29.40 8.90
CA ARG A 36 -5.08 28.90 9.66
C ARG A 36 -3.94 28.73 8.68
N LEU A 37 -3.08 29.73 8.58
CA LEU A 37 -1.83 29.60 7.85
C LEU A 37 -0.85 28.91 8.80
N ASP A 38 -0.51 27.66 8.50
CA ASP A 38 0.53 26.97 9.26
C ASP A 38 1.90 27.56 8.91
N LEU A 39 2.57 28.07 9.94
CA LEU A 39 3.89 28.69 9.86
C LEU A 39 4.99 27.78 10.44
N THR A 40 4.67 26.53 10.75
CA THR A 40 5.67 25.53 11.12
C THR A 40 6.47 25.12 9.88
N GLU A 41 7.75 24.81 10.09
CA GLU A 41 8.69 24.46 9.03
C GLU A 41 8.25 23.20 8.24
N GLU A 42 7.42 22.34 8.84
CA GLU A 42 6.93 21.08 8.25
C GLU A 42 5.42 21.06 7.97
N GLY A 43 4.67 22.16 8.16
CA GLY A 43 3.22 22.13 7.94
C GLY A 43 2.47 21.16 8.88
N LEU A 44 2.93 21.03 10.13
CA LEU A 44 2.44 20.06 11.14
C LEU A 44 0.94 20.16 11.49
N PHE A 45 0.28 21.25 11.09
CA PHE A 45 -1.12 21.60 11.29
C PHE A 45 -1.86 21.79 9.96
N THR A 46 -1.34 21.24 8.86
CA THR A 46 -2.02 21.15 7.57
C THR A 46 -2.20 19.70 7.17
N LEU A 47 -3.43 19.35 6.76
CA LEU A 47 -3.71 18.04 6.20
C LEU A 47 -2.86 17.79 4.95
N SER A 48 -2.34 16.57 4.82
CA SER A 48 -1.63 16.17 3.61
C SER A 48 -2.55 16.22 2.38
N GLU A 49 -1.95 16.38 1.20
CA GLU A 49 -2.68 16.32 -0.07
C GLU A 49 -3.45 15.00 -0.23
N GLY A 50 -2.89 13.90 0.28
CA GLY A 50 -3.56 12.59 0.30
C GLY A 50 -4.86 12.63 1.09
N THR A 51 -4.84 13.20 2.30
CA THR A 51 -6.02 13.35 3.14
C THR A 51 -7.06 14.27 2.50
N LEU A 52 -6.64 15.40 1.92
CA LEU A 52 -7.55 16.30 1.22
C LEU A 52 -8.25 15.60 0.04
N ASN A 53 -7.51 14.80 -0.73
CA ASN A 53 -8.08 14.01 -1.82
C ASN A 53 -9.08 12.95 -1.35
N VAL A 54 -8.90 12.39 -0.15
CA VAL A 54 -9.88 11.47 0.47
C VAL A 54 -11.14 12.24 0.85
N ILE A 55 -11.00 13.40 1.49
CA ILE A 55 -12.11 14.23 1.95
C ILE A 55 -12.95 14.76 0.79
N ASP A 56 -12.30 15.22 -0.29
CA ASP A 56 -12.99 15.78 -1.47
C ASP A 56 -13.80 14.73 -2.25
N LYS A 57 -13.55 13.43 -2.03
CA LYS A 57 -14.27 12.32 -2.68
C LYS A 57 -15.43 11.75 -1.84
N ILE A 58 -15.76 12.39 -0.71
CA ILE A 58 -16.90 11.97 0.11
C ILE A 58 -18.20 12.42 -0.58
N ASP A 59 -18.94 11.47 -1.14
CA ASP A 59 -20.22 11.74 -1.81
C ASP A 59 -21.41 11.76 -0.84
N GLU A 60 -21.35 10.98 0.24
CA GLU A 60 -22.41 10.85 1.24
C GLU A 60 -21.93 11.28 2.63
N PRO A 61 -22.80 11.88 3.46
CA PRO A 61 -22.38 12.40 4.76
C PRO A 61 -21.93 11.28 5.71
N ILE A 62 -20.81 11.53 6.38
CA ILE A 62 -20.22 10.67 7.42
C ILE A 62 -20.39 11.37 8.77
N THR A 63 -20.77 10.62 9.80
CA THR A 63 -20.78 11.09 11.19
C THR A 63 -19.63 10.47 11.95
N LEU A 64 -18.77 11.30 12.52
CA LEU A 64 -17.67 10.91 13.41
C LEU A 64 -18.04 11.30 14.84
N ARG A 65 -18.11 10.32 15.74
CA ARG A 65 -18.35 10.47 17.18
C ARG A 65 -17.06 10.26 17.92
N TYR A 66 -16.47 11.35 18.40
CA TYR A 66 -15.27 11.36 19.20
C TYR A 66 -15.64 11.26 20.67
N TYR A 67 -15.28 10.14 21.31
CA TYR A 67 -15.51 9.93 22.74
C TYR A 67 -14.24 10.26 23.51
N PHE A 68 -14.33 11.21 24.42
CA PHE A 68 -13.20 11.65 25.22
C PHE A 68 -13.62 12.04 26.63
N SER A 69 -13.20 11.23 27.61
CA SER A 69 -13.40 11.50 29.04
C SER A 69 -12.48 12.64 29.52
N GLY A 70 -12.72 13.85 29.03
CA GLY A 70 -11.77 14.97 29.13
C GLY A 70 -11.42 15.40 30.55
N ARG A 71 -12.27 15.15 31.55
CA ARG A 71 -11.94 15.39 32.97
C ARG A 71 -10.83 14.44 33.44
N LEU A 72 -11.05 13.14 33.29
CA LEU A 72 -10.16 12.08 33.76
C LEU A 72 -8.87 12.03 32.91
N ALA A 73 -9.00 12.19 31.60
CA ALA A 73 -7.87 12.20 30.67
C ALA A 73 -6.86 13.33 30.98
N ARG A 74 -7.32 14.50 31.44
CA ARG A 74 -6.43 15.63 31.80
C ARG A 74 -5.63 15.41 33.08
N GLU A 75 -6.00 14.43 33.91
CA GLU A 75 -5.20 14.00 35.05
C GLU A 75 -3.99 13.15 34.61
N ILE A 76 -4.00 12.68 33.36
CA ILE A 76 -2.90 11.97 32.69
C ILE A 76 -2.37 12.88 31.58
N PRO A 77 -1.32 13.70 31.83
CA PRO A 77 -0.89 14.76 30.90
C PRO A 77 -0.75 14.32 29.44
N GLN A 78 -0.19 13.13 29.20
CA GLN A 78 0.01 12.59 27.85
C GLN A 78 -1.30 12.33 27.11
N ILE A 79 -2.30 11.75 27.78
CA ILE A 79 -3.63 11.48 27.19
C ILE A 79 -4.38 12.79 26.97
N GLY A 80 -4.29 13.73 27.91
CA GLY A 80 -4.88 15.06 27.76
C GLY A 80 -4.36 15.81 26.52
N ILE A 81 -3.04 15.81 26.30
CA ILE A 81 -2.41 16.46 25.15
C ILE A 81 -2.84 15.78 23.85
N LEU A 82 -2.75 14.44 23.79
CA LEU A 82 -3.13 13.69 22.60
C LEU A 82 -4.62 13.83 22.29
N GLY A 83 -5.48 13.89 23.31
CA GLY A 83 -6.91 14.08 23.14
C GLY A 83 -7.26 15.41 22.46
N GLU A 84 -6.65 16.52 22.88
CA GLU A 84 -6.82 17.80 22.20
C GLU A 84 -6.27 17.75 20.77
N ARG A 85 -5.13 17.08 20.53
CA ARG A 85 -4.59 16.90 19.17
C ARG A 85 -5.53 16.11 18.26
N VAL A 86 -6.13 15.03 18.75
CA VAL A 86 -7.13 14.23 18.01
C VAL A 86 -8.35 15.07 17.68
N LYS A 87 -8.85 15.82 18.66
CA LYS A 87 -9.99 16.71 18.47
C LYS A 87 -9.72 17.79 17.42
N ASP A 88 -8.58 18.48 17.52
CA ASP A 88 -8.18 19.52 16.57
C ASP A 88 -8.12 18.96 15.14
N MET A 89 -7.51 17.78 14.96
CA MET A 89 -7.42 17.10 13.67
C MET A 89 -8.81 16.73 13.11
N LEU A 90 -9.70 16.19 13.95
CA LEU A 90 -11.07 15.86 13.53
C LEU A 90 -11.89 17.10 13.14
N GLU A 91 -11.69 18.21 13.84
CA GLU A 91 -12.30 19.51 13.50
C GLU A 91 -11.80 20.01 12.13
N GLU A 92 -10.52 19.82 11.82
CA GLU A 92 -9.96 20.15 10.50
C GLU A 92 -10.55 19.29 9.39
N PHE A 93 -10.63 17.96 9.58
CA PHE A 93 -11.32 17.07 8.64
C PHE A 93 -12.76 17.54 8.37
N ALA A 94 -13.51 17.87 9.42
CA ALA A 94 -14.87 18.38 9.31
C ALA A 94 -14.93 19.71 8.54
N ALA A 95 -14.01 20.63 8.80
CA ALA A 95 -13.94 21.93 8.13
C ALA A 95 -13.66 21.80 6.62
N TYR A 96 -12.73 20.93 6.22
CA TYR A 96 -12.40 20.71 4.80
C TYR A 96 -13.47 19.91 4.04
N SER A 97 -14.29 19.13 4.74
CA SER A 97 -15.34 18.29 4.14
C SER A 97 -16.52 19.02 3.51
N LYS A 98 -16.60 20.36 3.64
CA LYS A 98 -17.71 21.18 3.13
C LYS A 98 -19.10 20.70 3.63
N GLY A 99 -19.14 20.11 4.83
CA GLY A 99 -20.35 19.61 5.49
C GLY A 99 -20.60 18.10 5.32
N ASN A 100 -19.73 17.38 4.59
CA ASN A 100 -19.85 15.94 4.41
C ASN A 100 -19.31 15.12 5.60
N ILE A 101 -18.58 15.74 6.53
CA ILE A 101 -18.21 15.14 7.82
C ILE A 101 -18.89 15.91 8.94
N ARG A 102 -19.72 15.21 9.72
CA ARG A 102 -20.34 15.70 10.95
C ARG A 102 -19.55 15.17 12.15
N LEU A 103 -18.89 16.06 12.88
CA LEU A 103 -18.20 15.71 14.13
C LEU A 103 -19.13 15.90 15.34
N GLU A 104 -19.24 14.86 16.17
CA GLU A 104 -19.92 14.87 17.47
C GLU A 104 -18.87 14.56 18.55
N ILE A 105 -18.71 15.46 19.52
CA ILE A 105 -17.79 15.24 20.66
C ILE A 105 -18.62 14.83 21.87
N ILE A 106 -18.28 13.70 22.46
CA ILE A 106 -19.05 13.05 23.53
C ILE A 106 -18.12 12.83 24.72
N ASP A 107 -18.52 13.29 25.91
CA ASP A 107 -17.85 13.01 27.18
C ASP A 107 -18.64 11.90 27.90
N PRO A 108 -18.20 10.63 27.84
CA PRO A 108 -18.88 9.54 28.52
C PRO A 108 -18.57 9.59 30.01
N LEU A 109 -19.54 10.09 30.78
CA LEU A 109 -19.45 10.16 32.24
C LEU A 109 -19.86 8.81 32.85
N PRO A 110 -19.31 8.42 34.02
CA PRO A 110 -19.69 7.17 34.69
C PRO A 110 -21.20 7.06 34.94
N PHE A 111 -21.76 5.89 34.66
CA PHE A 111 -23.18 5.55 34.82
C PHE A 111 -24.14 6.40 33.97
N THR A 112 -23.74 6.76 32.75
CA THR A 112 -24.56 7.53 31.80
C THR A 112 -24.86 6.76 30.52
N ASP A 113 -25.92 7.15 29.81
CA ASP A 113 -26.27 6.58 28.49
C ASP A 113 -25.13 6.80 27.47
N GLU A 114 -24.34 7.86 27.62
CA GLU A 114 -23.16 8.13 26.80
C GLU A 114 -22.07 7.06 26.98
N GLU A 115 -21.83 6.62 28.22
CA GLU A 115 -20.90 5.53 28.55
C GLU A 115 -21.41 4.20 27.96
N ASP A 116 -22.69 3.87 28.18
CA ASP A 116 -23.29 2.64 27.64
C ASP A 116 -23.19 2.59 26.10
N ARG A 117 -23.40 3.74 25.43
CA ARG A 117 -23.21 3.86 23.98
C ARG A 117 -21.76 3.69 23.55
N ALA A 118 -20.79 4.25 24.30
CA ALA A 118 -19.37 4.11 23.99
C ALA A 118 -18.96 2.63 24.00
N VAL A 119 -19.37 1.89 25.03
CA VAL A 119 -19.13 0.44 25.14
C VAL A 119 -19.84 -0.32 24.01
N ALA A 120 -21.10 0.01 23.72
CA ALA A 120 -21.90 -0.68 22.71
C ALA A 120 -21.31 -0.57 21.29
N VAL A 121 -20.64 0.54 20.95
CA VAL A 121 -19.99 0.72 19.65
C VAL A 121 -18.54 0.20 19.62
N GLY A 122 -18.09 -0.45 20.69
CA GLY A 122 -16.81 -1.17 20.74
C GLY A 122 -15.62 -0.36 21.25
N LEU A 123 -15.83 0.77 21.95
CA LEU A 123 -14.74 1.47 22.61
C LEU A 123 -14.24 0.70 23.83
N GLN A 124 -12.95 0.84 24.12
CA GLN A 124 -12.30 0.25 25.27
C GLN A 124 -12.05 1.32 26.34
N GLY A 125 -12.67 1.13 27.51
CA GLY A 125 -12.40 1.95 28.69
C GLY A 125 -11.09 1.51 29.37
N VAL A 126 -10.23 2.47 29.71
CA VAL A 126 -8.98 2.22 30.45
C VAL A 126 -9.14 2.68 31.89
N PRO A 127 -9.03 1.79 32.90
CA PRO A 127 -9.12 2.17 34.31
C PRO A 127 -7.97 3.10 34.69
N VAL A 128 -8.29 4.24 35.32
CA VAL A 128 -7.28 5.23 35.74
C VAL A 128 -7.01 5.24 37.23
N ASP A 129 -7.83 4.53 38.01
CA ASP A 129 -7.66 4.41 39.44
C ASP A 129 -8.18 3.07 40.00
N GLN A 130 -8.14 2.93 41.33
CA GLN A 130 -8.66 1.75 42.04
C GLN A 130 -10.17 1.82 42.31
N THR A 131 -10.82 2.96 42.03
CA THR A 131 -12.27 3.13 42.20
C THR A 131 -13.04 2.57 41.02
N GLY A 132 -12.35 2.31 39.91
CA GLY A 132 -12.93 1.76 38.68
C GLY A 132 -13.39 2.84 37.72
N GLU A 133 -13.02 4.11 37.92
CA GLU A 133 -13.23 5.15 36.92
C GLU A 133 -12.41 4.80 35.66
N THR A 134 -13.08 4.80 34.51
CA THR A 134 -12.46 4.47 33.23
C THR A 134 -12.41 5.71 32.34
N VAL A 135 -11.30 5.85 31.62
CA VAL A 135 -11.15 6.83 30.54
C VAL A 135 -11.56 6.14 29.25
N TYR A 136 -12.51 6.75 28.54
CA TYR A 136 -12.78 6.45 27.15
C TYR A 136 -12.08 7.50 26.29
N PHE A 137 -11.30 7.03 25.34
CA PHE A 137 -10.58 7.88 24.39
C PHE A 137 -10.54 7.19 23.03
N GLY A 138 -11.62 7.30 22.26
CA GLY A 138 -11.79 6.55 21.02
C GLY A 138 -12.66 7.28 20.01
N LEU A 139 -12.82 6.68 18.83
CA LEU A 139 -13.57 7.25 17.72
C LEU A 139 -14.51 6.21 17.13
N PHE A 140 -15.76 6.58 16.91
CA PHE A 140 -16.71 5.80 16.14
C PHE A 140 -17.16 6.59 14.92
N GLY A 141 -17.10 6.00 13.74
CA GLY A 141 -17.56 6.60 12.50
C GLY A 141 -18.65 5.78 11.85
N VAL A 142 -19.63 6.45 11.24
CA VAL A 142 -20.73 5.82 10.51
C VAL A 142 -21.09 6.62 9.27
N ASN A 143 -21.39 5.93 8.17
CA ASN A 143 -21.85 6.56 6.92
C ASN A 143 -23.39 6.48 6.78
N ALA A 144 -23.94 6.98 5.67
CA ALA A 144 -25.38 6.97 5.42
C ALA A 144 -25.97 5.56 5.17
N THR A 145 -25.13 4.55 4.92
CA THR A 145 -25.52 3.15 4.66
C THR A 145 -25.25 2.22 5.85
N ASP A 146 -25.16 2.77 7.07
CA ASP A 146 -24.86 2.04 8.32
C ASP A 146 -23.53 1.28 8.32
N HIS A 147 -22.58 1.62 7.45
CA HIS A 147 -21.21 1.11 7.54
C HIS A 147 -20.49 1.80 8.68
N GLN A 148 -19.79 1.01 9.52
CA GLN A 148 -19.19 1.48 10.76
C GLN A 148 -17.69 1.26 10.77
N GLN A 149 -16.96 2.18 11.38
CA GLN A 149 -15.53 2.09 11.66
C GLN A 149 -15.28 2.53 13.10
N VAL A 150 -14.32 1.89 13.78
CA VAL A 150 -14.02 2.19 15.18
C VAL A 150 -12.52 2.23 15.43
N ILE A 151 -12.08 3.24 16.19
CA ILE A 151 -10.81 3.25 16.92
C ILE A 151 -11.18 3.00 18.38
N PRO A 152 -10.97 1.77 18.90
CA PRO A 152 -11.41 1.41 20.25
C PRO A 152 -10.76 2.26 21.34
N PHE A 153 -9.49 2.62 21.13
CA PHE A 153 -8.71 3.49 22.00
C PHE A 153 -7.56 4.13 21.21
N PHE A 154 -7.29 5.42 21.43
CA PHE A 154 -6.14 6.12 20.86
C PHE A 154 -4.89 5.92 21.73
N ASP A 155 -3.89 5.23 21.20
CA ASP A 155 -2.60 4.98 21.87
C ASP A 155 -1.61 6.11 21.56
N GLU A 156 -0.91 6.60 22.59
CA GLU A 156 0.19 7.57 22.49
C GLU A 156 1.25 7.16 21.45
N LYS A 157 1.54 5.87 21.35
CA LYS A 157 2.53 5.35 20.40
C LYS A 157 2.11 5.48 18.94
N ARG A 158 0.81 5.66 18.68
CA ARG A 158 0.26 5.87 17.34
C ARG A 158 0.05 7.34 16.99
N GLU A 159 0.34 8.27 17.89
CA GLU A 159 0.26 9.71 17.62
C GLU A 159 0.94 10.13 16.30
N PRO A 160 2.15 9.63 15.93
CA PRO A 160 2.79 9.98 14.67
C PRO A 160 1.98 9.58 13.42
N PHE A 161 1.05 8.62 13.54
CA PHE A 161 0.22 8.09 12.46
C PHE A 161 -1.24 8.56 12.53
N LEU A 162 -1.54 9.53 13.40
CA LEU A 162 -2.91 9.94 13.68
C LEU A 162 -3.67 10.37 12.43
N GLU A 163 -3.09 11.24 11.60
CA GLU A 163 -3.74 11.69 10.36
C GLU A 163 -4.07 10.51 9.44
N TYR A 164 -3.13 9.58 9.28
CA TYR A 164 -3.31 8.37 8.48
C TYR A 164 -4.47 7.50 9.02
N ASP A 165 -4.51 7.25 10.33
CA ASP A 165 -5.56 6.43 10.95
C ASP A 165 -6.95 7.05 10.74
N LEU A 166 -7.07 8.38 10.83
CA LEU A 166 -8.32 9.11 10.59
C LEU A 166 -8.70 9.13 9.10
N ALA A 167 -7.75 9.43 8.21
CA ALA A 167 -7.96 9.40 6.76
C ALA A 167 -8.43 8.02 6.28
N ARG A 168 -7.87 6.94 6.84
CA ARG A 168 -8.31 5.57 6.56
C ARG A 168 -9.76 5.33 6.99
N ILE A 169 -10.15 5.78 8.18
CA ILE A 169 -11.55 5.64 8.63
C ILE A 169 -12.49 6.37 7.68
N VAL A 170 -12.19 7.61 7.34
CA VAL A 170 -13.00 8.40 6.42
C VAL A 170 -13.07 7.75 5.04
N TYR A 171 -11.94 7.27 4.51
CA TYR A 171 -11.90 6.54 3.24
C TYR A 171 -12.79 5.29 3.25
N ASN A 172 -12.71 4.48 4.30
CA ASN A 172 -13.51 3.25 4.40
C ASN A 172 -15.01 3.53 4.57
N LEU A 173 -15.37 4.61 5.25
CA LEU A 173 -16.77 5.06 5.38
C LEU A 173 -17.31 5.61 4.06
N ALA A 174 -16.46 6.29 3.27
CA ALA A 174 -16.80 6.77 1.93
C ALA A 174 -16.84 5.63 0.89
N ASN A 175 -16.09 4.55 1.11
CA ASN A 175 -15.95 3.42 0.18
C ASN A 175 -16.32 2.08 0.87
N PRO A 176 -17.60 1.86 1.23
CA PRO A 176 -18.02 0.69 1.99
C PRO A 176 -17.86 -0.64 1.22
N LYS A 177 -17.83 -0.59 -0.12
CA LYS A 177 -17.50 -1.74 -0.97
C LYS A 177 -16.02 -1.73 -1.30
N LYS A 178 -15.25 -2.56 -0.61
CA LYS A 178 -13.81 -2.72 -0.86
C LYS A 178 -13.59 -3.36 -2.24
N PRO A 179 -12.65 -2.83 -3.06
CA PRO A 179 -12.27 -3.49 -4.30
C PRO A 179 -11.68 -4.88 -4.01
N LYS A 180 -11.98 -5.84 -4.88
CA LYS A 180 -11.50 -7.22 -4.76
C LYS A 180 -10.17 -7.40 -5.46
N VAL A 181 -9.20 -7.89 -4.69
CA VAL A 181 -7.82 -8.10 -5.15
C VAL A 181 -7.45 -9.57 -5.04
N GLY A 182 -7.12 -10.18 -6.17
CA GLY A 182 -6.64 -11.56 -6.24
C GLY A 182 -5.12 -11.59 -6.19
N LEU A 183 -4.53 -12.49 -5.41
CA LEU A 183 -3.08 -12.68 -5.32
C LEU A 183 -2.67 -14.04 -5.89
N ILE A 184 -1.81 -14.04 -6.93
CA ILE A 184 -1.07 -15.23 -7.39
C ILE A 184 0.40 -15.05 -7.00
N SER A 185 0.90 -15.93 -6.11
CA SER A 185 2.27 -15.80 -5.59
C SER A 185 2.85 -17.14 -5.12
N ALA A 186 4.15 -17.36 -5.37
CA ALA A 186 4.93 -18.43 -4.73
C ALA A 186 5.59 -17.99 -3.41
N LEU A 187 5.57 -16.70 -3.11
CA LEU A 187 5.99 -16.10 -1.85
C LEU A 187 4.85 -16.13 -0.82
N PRO A 188 5.15 -16.26 0.49
CA PRO A 188 4.15 -16.31 1.55
C PRO A 188 3.67 -14.89 1.91
N ILE A 189 3.33 -14.06 0.92
CA ILE A 189 2.88 -12.67 1.12
C ILE A 189 1.66 -12.64 2.05
N ALA A 190 0.74 -13.60 1.87
CA ALA A 190 -0.47 -13.73 2.68
C ALA A 190 -0.26 -14.37 4.07
N GLY A 191 0.98 -14.72 4.41
CA GLY A 191 1.33 -15.48 5.60
C GLY A 191 1.41 -16.99 5.34
N SER A 192 2.14 -17.70 6.20
CA SER A 192 2.27 -19.15 6.17
C SER A 192 0.93 -19.84 6.44
N GLN A 193 0.86 -21.14 6.11
CA GLN A 193 -0.30 -21.95 6.50
C GLN A 193 -0.45 -22.06 8.03
N TYR A 194 0.67 -21.95 8.76
CA TYR A 194 0.66 -22.01 10.22
C TYR A 194 -0.01 -20.78 10.82
N SER A 195 0.37 -19.57 10.39
CA SER A 195 -0.24 -18.32 10.88
C SER A 195 -1.73 -18.21 10.56
N ARG A 196 -2.16 -18.81 9.44
CA ARG A 196 -3.56 -18.79 9.00
C ARG A 196 -4.45 -19.88 9.62
N GLY A 197 -3.87 -21.00 10.04
CA GLY A 197 -4.62 -22.18 10.47
C GLY A 197 -4.64 -22.42 11.98
N ALA A 198 -3.74 -21.79 12.74
CA ALA A 198 -3.63 -22.00 14.18
C ALA A 198 -4.12 -20.77 14.96
N GLU A 199 -5.09 -20.98 15.83
CA GLU A 199 -5.61 -19.94 16.72
C GLU A 199 -4.50 -19.40 17.63
N GLY A 200 -4.33 -18.08 17.66
CA GLY A 200 -3.27 -17.41 18.41
C GLY A 200 -1.86 -17.49 17.79
N ALA A 201 -1.70 -18.06 16.59
CA ALA A 201 -0.43 -18.02 15.90
C ALA A 201 -0.08 -16.58 15.47
N PRO A 202 1.19 -16.14 15.61
CA PRO A 202 1.62 -14.83 15.14
C PRO A 202 1.38 -14.69 13.63
N ASP A 203 0.83 -13.54 13.22
CA ASP A 203 0.72 -13.19 11.80
C ASP A 203 2.13 -12.98 11.23
N ASP A 204 2.50 -13.79 10.25
CA ASP A 204 3.78 -13.74 9.53
C ASP A 204 3.62 -13.29 8.06
N SER A 205 2.46 -12.73 7.71
CA SER A 205 2.25 -12.11 6.40
C SER A 205 3.16 -10.90 6.20
N PHE A 206 3.44 -10.57 4.94
CA PHE A 206 4.20 -9.36 4.64
C PHE A 206 3.37 -8.14 5.07
N VAL A 207 4.02 -7.07 5.50
CA VAL A 207 3.33 -5.85 5.94
C VAL A 207 2.46 -5.29 4.82
N VAL A 208 2.90 -5.39 3.56
CA VAL A 208 2.09 -4.96 2.41
C VAL A 208 0.73 -5.67 2.35
N TRP A 209 0.65 -6.95 2.76
CA TRP A 209 -0.60 -7.71 2.78
C TRP A 209 -1.55 -7.23 3.87
N SER A 210 -1.04 -7.01 5.08
CA SER A 210 -1.86 -6.51 6.19
C SER A 210 -2.30 -5.06 5.98
N GLN A 211 -1.49 -4.23 5.32
CA GLN A 211 -1.90 -2.90 4.87
C GLN A 211 -2.95 -2.96 3.77
N ALA A 212 -2.79 -3.82 2.77
CA ALA A 212 -3.76 -3.97 1.69
C ALA A 212 -5.16 -4.35 2.20
N LYS A 213 -5.26 -5.27 3.17
CA LYS A 213 -6.54 -5.67 3.82
C LYS A 213 -7.33 -4.51 4.42
N GLN A 214 -6.66 -3.42 4.78
CA GLN A 214 -7.33 -2.26 5.35
C GLN A 214 -8.24 -1.57 4.34
N PHE A 215 -7.90 -1.63 3.05
CA PHE A 215 -8.59 -0.93 1.96
C PHE A 215 -9.26 -1.87 0.94
N PHE A 216 -8.77 -3.10 0.83
CA PHE A 216 -9.17 -4.07 -0.19
C PHE A 216 -9.70 -5.37 0.41
N ASP A 217 -10.57 -6.05 -0.32
CA ASP A 217 -10.92 -7.44 -0.08
C ASP A 217 -9.92 -8.33 -0.83
N VAL A 218 -8.86 -8.75 -0.13
CA VAL A 218 -7.76 -9.51 -0.73
C VAL A 218 -7.94 -11.01 -0.51
N SER A 219 -7.71 -11.80 -1.57
CA SER A 219 -7.75 -13.26 -1.51
C SER A 219 -6.65 -13.88 -2.36
N GLU A 220 -6.10 -15.02 -1.91
CA GLU A 220 -5.18 -15.80 -2.72
C GLU A 220 -5.94 -16.56 -3.82
N ILE A 221 -5.37 -16.59 -5.02
CA ILE A 221 -5.85 -17.35 -6.16
C ILE A 221 -4.88 -18.51 -6.40
N ASN A 222 -5.42 -19.70 -6.60
CA ASN A 222 -4.63 -20.86 -6.94
C ASN A 222 -3.92 -20.63 -8.29
N PRO A 223 -2.61 -20.87 -8.43
CA PRO A 223 -1.89 -20.68 -9.68
C PRO A 223 -2.32 -21.65 -10.82
N SER A 224 -3.04 -22.72 -10.48
CA SER A 224 -3.57 -23.72 -11.41
C SER A 224 -5.09 -23.56 -11.53
N VAL A 225 -5.54 -22.50 -12.21
CA VAL A 225 -6.96 -22.19 -12.42
C VAL A 225 -7.26 -22.03 -13.91
N ASP A 226 -8.46 -22.47 -14.32
CA ASP A 226 -8.94 -22.30 -15.70
C ASP A 226 -9.67 -20.95 -15.88
N ALA A 227 -10.06 -20.30 -14.78
CA ALA A 227 -10.76 -19.02 -14.76
C ALA A 227 -10.47 -18.26 -13.45
N LEU A 228 -10.46 -16.93 -13.53
CA LEU A 228 -10.41 -16.06 -12.36
C LEU A 228 -11.85 -15.77 -11.86
N PRO A 229 -12.04 -15.36 -10.60
CA PRO A 229 -13.34 -14.92 -10.10
C PRO A 229 -13.92 -13.76 -10.93
N ASP A 230 -15.21 -13.84 -11.26
CA ASP A 230 -15.89 -12.84 -12.13
C ASP A 230 -16.01 -11.45 -11.49
N ASP A 231 -15.93 -11.37 -10.16
CA ASP A 231 -16.05 -10.15 -9.37
C ASP A 231 -14.69 -9.56 -8.96
N LEU A 232 -13.60 -10.04 -9.57
CA LEU A 232 -12.25 -9.55 -9.32
C LEU A 232 -12.04 -8.17 -9.97
N ASP A 233 -11.59 -7.18 -9.21
CA ASP A 233 -11.28 -5.83 -9.75
C ASP A 233 -9.82 -5.73 -10.19
N LEU A 234 -8.91 -6.40 -9.46
CA LEU A 234 -7.48 -6.36 -9.69
C LEU A 234 -6.83 -7.71 -9.41
N LEU A 235 -5.89 -8.08 -10.25
CA LEU A 235 -5.01 -9.23 -10.05
C LEU A 235 -3.60 -8.74 -9.74
N LEU A 236 -3.13 -9.06 -8.53
CA LEU A 236 -1.75 -8.93 -8.11
C LEU A 236 -1.02 -10.25 -8.37
N ILE A 237 -0.03 -10.22 -9.25
CA ILE A 237 0.86 -11.34 -9.52
C ILE A 237 2.21 -10.99 -8.91
N ALA A 238 2.70 -11.78 -7.96
CA ALA A 238 3.95 -11.49 -7.27
C ALA A 238 4.78 -12.75 -7.15
N GLN A 239 5.89 -12.83 -7.90
CA GLN A 239 6.73 -14.02 -8.01
C GLN A 239 5.88 -15.29 -8.26
N PRO A 240 5.14 -15.35 -9.38
CA PRO A 240 4.28 -16.50 -9.65
C PRO A 240 5.12 -17.77 -9.83
N PRO A 241 4.58 -18.94 -9.45
CA PRO A 241 5.16 -20.20 -9.88
C PRO A 241 4.98 -20.38 -11.41
N SER A 242 5.45 -21.48 -11.97
CA SER A 242 5.08 -21.85 -13.34
C SER A 242 3.56 -21.94 -13.48
N LEU A 243 3.03 -21.22 -14.46
CA LEU A 243 1.60 -21.16 -14.76
C LEU A 243 1.28 -22.01 -15.99
N SER A 244 0.10 -22.63 -16.01
CA SER A 244 -0.38 -23.34 -17.18
C SER A 244 -0.82 -22.36 -18.27
N ASP A 245 -0.91 -22.83 -19.52
CA ASP A 245 -1.50 -22.03 -20.60
C ASP A 245 -2.94 -21.61 -20.30
N ALA A 246 -3.70 -22.41 -19.55
CA ALA A 246 -5.05 -22.08 -19.09
C ALA A 246 -5.05 -20.90 -18.12
N THR A 247 -4.14 -20.90 -17.13
CA THR A 247 -4.01 -19.76 -16.20
C THR A 247 -3.54 -18.50 -16.95
N LEU A 248 -2.55 -18.61 -17.84
CA LEU A 248 -2.07 -17.48 -18.65
C LEU A 248 -3.20 -16.93 -19.52
N TYR A 249 -4.04 -17.79 -20.11
CA TYR A 249 -5.23 -17.38 -20.85
C TYR A 249 -6.25 -16.66 -19.97
N ALA A 250 -6.49 -17.15 -18.76
CA ALA A 250 -7.39 -16.50 -17.81
C ALA A 250 -6.91 -15.07 -17.44
N ILE A 251 -5.59 -14.89 -17.24
CA ILE A 251 -4.98 -13.58 -16.98
C ILE A 251 -5.10 -12.66 -18.20
N ASP A 252 -4.81 -13.17 -19.40
CA ASP A 252 -4.96 -12.43 -20.66
C ASP A 252 -6.40 -11.91 -20.82
N GLN A 253 -7.37 -12.80 -20.74
CA GLN A 253 -8.78 -12.44 -20.92
C GLN A 253 -9.30 -11.55 -19.80
N PHE A 254 -8.80 -11.68 -18.56
CA PHE A 254 -9.12 -10.76 -17.48
C PHE A 254 -8.71 -9.32 -17.81
N LEU A 255 -7.47 -9.12 -18.28
CA LEU A 255 -6.99 -7.80 -18.71
C LEU A 255 -7.82 -7.27 -19.90
N LEU A 256 -8.09 -8.10 -20.91
CA LEU A 256 -8.88 -7.69 -22.08
C LEU A 256 -10.35 -7.40 -21.77
N ASN A 257 -10.88 -7.97 -20.69
CA ASN A 257 -12.21 -7.68 -20.16
C ASN A 257 -12.26 -6.41 -19.29
N GLY A 258 -11.14 -5.73 -19.08
CA GLY A 258 -11.07 -4.48 -18.32
C GLY A 258 -10.62 -4.65 -16.88
N GLY A 259 -10.26 -5.87 -16.47
CA GLY A 259 -9.55 -6.12 -15.22
C GLY A 259 -8.20 -5.44 -15.19
N LYS A 260 -7.69 -5.15 -13.99
CA LYS A 260 -6.38 -4.48 -13.79
C LYS A 260 -5.35 -5.49 -13.33
N VAL A 261 -4.13 -5.41 -13.86
CA VAL A 261 -3.05 -6.32 -13.46
C VAL A 261 -1.89 -5.52 -12.91
N VAL A 262 -1.35 -5.97 -11.77
CA VAL A 262 -0.07 -5.53 -11.24
C VAL A 262 0.83 -6.76 -11.13
N ALA A 263 1.95 -6.76 -11.83
CA ALA A 263 2.87 -7.89 -11.89
C ALA A 263 4.24 -7.50 -11.32
N PHE A 264 4.65 -8.18 -10.25
CA PHE A 264 5.99 -8.16 -9.70
C PHE A 264 6.68 -9.47 -10.09
N VAL A 265 7.63 -9.38 -11.00
CA VAL A 265 8.36 -10.53 -11.55
C VAL A 265 9.84 -10.26 -11.50
N ASP A 266 10.62 -11.29 -11.28
CA ASP A 266 12.02 -11.11 -10.91
C ASP A 266 12.90 -12.13 -11.64
N PRO A 267 14.07 -11.77 -12.19
CA PRO A 267 15.07 -12.78 -12.53
C PRO A 267 15.67 -13.44 -11.27
N HIS A 268 15.67 -12.74 -10.12
CA HIS A 268 16.15 -13.26 -8.84
C HIS A 268 15.54 -12.60 -7.60
N SER A 269 14.56 -13.27 -6.97
CA SER A 269 14.06 -12.81 -5.67
C SER A 269 15.04 -13.18 -4.54
N GLU A 270 15.63 -12.16 -3.93
CA GLU A 270 16.40 -12.23 -2.68
C GLU A 270 15.52 -12.74 -1.53
N ALA A 271 14.27 -12.27 -1.45
CA ALA A 271 13.32 -12.71 -0.43
C ALA A 271 13.06 -14.22 -0.53
N ASP A 272 12.92 -14.76 -1.75
CA ASP A 272 12.77 -16.19 -1.95
C ASP A 272 14.05 -16.97 -1.61
N ALA A 273 15.20 -16.46 -2.06
CA ALA A 273 16.51 -17.09 -1.83
C ALA A 273 16.87 -17.21 -0.34
N GLN A 274 16.41 -16.26 0.49
CA GLN A 274 16.64 -16.26 1.94
C GLN A 274 15.71 -17.20 2.71
N ARG A 275 14.61 -17.67 2.10
CA ARG A 275 13.69 -18.58 2.79
C ARG A 275 14.37 -19.92 3.09
N PRO A 276 14.24 -20.44 4.33
CA PRO A 276 14.83 -21.72 4.68
C PRO A 276 14.22 -22.84 3.83
N PRO A 277 15.02 -23.85 3.44
CA PRO A 277 14.50 -24.98 2.67
C PRO A 277 13.43 -25.72 3.47
N GLN A 278 12.34 -26.07 2.79
CA GLN A 278 11.24 -26.81 3.40
C GLN A 278 11.75 -28.19 3.85
N ARG A 279 11.43 -28.60 5.09
CA ARG A 279 11.89 -29.89 5.64
C ARG A 279 11.47 -31.04 4.72
N GLY A 280 12.44 -31.81 4.23
CA GLY A 280 12.20 -32.95 3.34
C GLY A 280 11.90 -32.58 1.89
N GLY A 281 11.90 -31.29 1.54
CA GLY A 281 11.76 -30.82 0.16
C GLY A 281 13.08 -30.85 -0.60
N ALA A 282 12.98 -30.90 -1.94
CA ALA A 282 14.14 -30.66 -2.80
C ALA A 282 14.70 -29.25 -2.53
N GLN A 283 16.02 -29.11 -2.61
CA GLN A 283 16.67 -27.82 -2.50
C GLN A 283 16.20 -26.94 -3.67
N ARG A 284 15.58 -25.80 -3.36
CA ARG A 284 15.22 -24.81 -4.39
C ARG A 284 16.48 -24.19 -4.95
N VAL A 285 16.56 -24.17 -6.27
CA VAL A 285 17.70 -23.67 -7.04
C VAL A 285 17.32 -22.59 -8.04
N ASP A 286 16.02 -22.45 -8.32
CA ASP A 286 15.46 -21.37 -9.13
C ASP A 286 14.66 -20.45 -8.20
N PHE A 287 14.99 -19.15 -8.27
CA PHE A 287 14.36 -18.07 -7.51
C PHE A 287 13.88 -16.96 -8.44
N GLY A 288 13.76 -17.24 -9.74
CA GLY A 288 13.25 -16.32 -10.75
C GLY A 288 11.80 -16.63 -11.14
N SER A 289 11.09 -15.59 -11.59
CA SER A 289 9.76 -15.66 -12.18
C SER A 289 9.61 -14.87 -13.49
N ALA A 290 10.66 -14.18 -13.96
CA ALA A 290 10.62 -13.34 -15.16
C ALA A 290 10.15 -14.10 -16.43
N ASP A 291 10.49 -15.38 -16.56
CA ASP A 291 10.08 -16.24 -17.68
C ASP A 291 8.62 -16.75 -17.58
N LYS A 292 8.01 -16.73 -16.38
CA LYS A 292 6.69 -17.36 -16.14
C LYS A 292 5.53 -16.62 -16.79
N LEU A 293 5.71 -15.33 -17.11
CA LEU A 293 4.73 -14.50 -17.83
C LEU A 293 5.19 -14.12 -19.23
N GLN A 294 6.30 -14.70 -19.73
CA GLN A 294 6.93 -14.29 -20.99
C GLN A 294 5.97 -14.30 -22.19
N LYS A 295 5.07 -15.29 -22.27
CA LYS A 295 4.05 -15.36 -23.34
C LYS A 295 3.15 -14.10 -23.35
N LEU A 296 2.72 -13.63 -22.18
CA LEU A 296 1.88 -12.44 -22.05
C LEU A 296 2.68 -11.18 -22.36
N PHE A 297 3.87 -11.04 -21.74
CA PHE A 297 4.74 -9.87 -21.95
C PHE A 297 5.10 -9.68 -23.41
N ASN A 298 5.48 -10.75 -24.11
CA ASN A 298 5.82 -10.68 -25.53
C ASN A 298 4.64 -10.22 -26.39
N ALA A 299 3.41 -10.67 -26.08
CA ALA A 299 2.20 -10.22 -26.77
C ALA A 299 1.85 -8.75 -26.47
N TRP A 300 2.25 -8.27 -25.30
CA TRP A 300 2.06 -6.90 -24.82
C TRP A 300 3.23 -5.97 -25.15
N GLY A 301 4.18 -6.42 -25.97
CA GLY A 301 5.24 -5.58 -26.51
C GLY A 301 6.44 -5.37 -25.59
N MET A 302 6.62 -6.21 -24.57
CA MET A 302 7.72 -6.10 -23.62
C MET A 302 8.37 -7.45 -23.31
N ASP A 303 9.60 -7.41 -22.78
CA ASP A 303 10.33 -8.58 -22.30
C ASP A 303 11.09 -8.20 -21.01
N ILE A 304 11.27 -9.19 -20.15
CA ILE A 304 12.12 -9.10 -18.94
C ILE A 304 13.09 -10.28 -19.01
N PRO A 305 14.36 -10.05 -19.39
CA PRO A 305 15.33 -11.13 -19.53
C PRO A 305 15.56 -11.87 -18.20
N ALA A 306 15.28 -13.18 -18.18
CA ALA A 306 15.39 -14.00 -16.98
C ALA A 306 16.84 -14.31 -16.57
N ASP A 307 17.82 -14.02 -17.42
CA ASP A 307 19.25 -14.30 -17.18
C ASP A 307 20.08 -13.05 -16.87
N LYS A 308 19.43 -11.87 -16.79
CA LYS A 308 20.10 -10.58 -16.56
C LYS A 308 19.50 -9.83 -15.38
N LEU A 309 20.39 -9.28 -14.57
CA LEU A 309 20.09 -8.31 -13.52
C LEU A 309 20.58 -6.92 -13.93
N VAL A 310 20.05 -5.89 -13.29
CA VAL A 310 20.50 -4.51 -13.45
C VAL A 310 21.14 -4.02 -12.17
N GLY A 311 22.34 -3.47 -12.31
CA GLY A 311 23.00 -2.73 -11.24
C GLY A 311 23.20 -1.27 -11.59
N ASP A 312 23.17 -0.41 -10.58
CA ASP A 312 23.38 1.04 -10.71
C ASP A 312 24.52 1.47 -9.78
N ILE A 313 25.61 1.98 -10.36
CA ILE A 313 26.80 2.37 -9.61
C ILE A 313 26.49 3.59 -8.72
N SER A 314 25.75 4.58 -9.23
CA SER A 314 25.46 5.81 -8.49
C SER A 314 24.51 5.58 -7.31
N ASN A 315 23.64 4.58 -7.42
CA ASN A 315 22.62 4.26 -6.41
C ASN A 315 22.99 3.04 -5.55
N ALA A 316 24.20 2.50 -5.69
CA ALA A 316 24.67 1.31 -4.97
C ALA A 316 24.61 1.46 -3.44
N ARG A 317 24.18 0.41 -2.75
CA ARG A 317 24.17 0.33 -1.28
C ARG A 317 25.43 -0.33 -0.77
N LYS A 318 25.88 0.11 0.41
CA LYS A 318 27.03 -0.50 1.09
C LYS A 318 26.64 -1.81 1.75
N VAL A 319 27.30 -2.90 1.37
CA VAL A 319 27.15 -4.22 1.97
C VAL A 319 28.48 -4.68 2.57
N ARG A 320 28.43 -5.73 3.39
CA ARG A 320 29.64 -6.38 3.92
C ARG A 320 29.88 -7.68 3.16
N ALA A 321 31.00 -7.77 2.46
CA ALA A 321 31.40 -8.95 1.70
C ALA A 321 32.77 -9.46 2.15
N PRO A 322 33.01 -10.78 2.17
CA PRO A 322 34.34 -11.31 2.41
C PRO A 322 35.29 -10.90 1.27
N ASN A 323 36.53 -10.54 1.61
CA ASN A 323 37.57 -10.32 0.61
C ASN A 323 37.92 -11.62 -0.13
N ALA A 324 38.70 -11.52 -1.22
CA ALA A 324 39.10 -12.68 -2.02
C ALA A 324 39.77 -13.81 -1.22
N SER A 325 40.48 -13.48 -0.11
CA SER A 325 41.08 -14.46 0.80
C SER A 325 40.17 -14.95 1.93
N LYS A 326 38.92 -14.47 2.01
CA LYS A 326 37.90 -14.79 3.02
C LYS A 326 38.32 -14.60 4.47
N THR A 327 39.34 -13.78 4.70
CA THR A 327 39.88 -13.52 6.05
C THR A 327 39.38 -12.20 6.64
N ARG A 328 38.82 -11.30 5.82
CA ARG A 328 38.33 -9.99 6.25
C ARG A 328 37.02 -9.65 5.55
N MET A 329 36.11 -9.01 6.28
CA MET A 329 34.90 -8.40 5.72
C MET A 329 35.24 -6.98 5.24
N LEU A 330 34.93 -6.69 3.98
CA LEU A 330 35.05 -5.37 3.37
C LEU A 330 33.67 -4.72 3.29
N ALA A 331 33.62 -3.41 3.52
CA ALA A 331 32.46 -2.61 3.14
C ALA A 331 32.62 -2.28 1.65
N ILE A 332 31.66 -2.71 0.83
CA ILE A 332 31.68 -2.53 -0.62
C ILE A 332 30.35 -1.97 -1.09
N GLU A 333 30.38 -1.06 -2.06
CA GLU A 333 29.19 -0.57 -2.74
C GLU A 333 28.75 -1.63 -3.74
N TYR A 334 27.60 -2.26 -3.49
CA TYR A 334 27.09 -3.36 -4.30
C TYR A 334 26.01 -2.84 -5.25
N PRO A 335 26.26 -2.79 -6.57
CA PRO A 335 25.39 -2.11 -7.53
C PRO A 335 24.02 -2.75 -7.71
N LEU A 336 23.88 -4.05 -7.40
CA LEU A 336 22.61 -4.76 -7.52
C LEU A 336 21.64 -4.43 -6.38
N TRP A 337 22.12 -3.90 -5.26
CA TRP A 337 21.26 -3.45 -4.16
C TRP A 337 21.26 -1.92 -4.16
N MET A 338 20.13 -1.31 -4.47
CA MET A 338 20.07 0.11 -4.78
C MET A 338 19.17 0.87 -3.81
N ALA A 339 19.54 2.12 -3.55
CA ALA A 339 18.69 3.11 -2.90
C ALA A 339 18.35 4.18 -3.94
N LEU A 340 17.24 3.97 -4.66
CA LEU A 340 16.71 4.88 -5.66
C LEU A 340 16.08 6.09 -4.98
N ARG A 341 16.17 7.26 -5.61
CA ARG A 341 15.65 8.52 -5.05
C ARG A 341 14.66 9.17 -6.01
N ARG A 342 14.17 10.36 -5.66
CA ARG A 342 13.27 11.15 -6.49
C ARG A 342 13.61 11.22 -7.98
N ALA A 343 14.89 11.37 -8.32
CA ALA A 343 15.36 11.44 -9.71
C ALA A 343 15.19 10.12 -10.51
N ASN A 344 14.89 9.01 -9.83
CA ASN A 344 14.72 7.68 -10.41
C ASN A 344 13.25 7.29 -10.58
N VAL A 345 12.31 8.08 -10.06
CA VAL A 345 10.87 7.78 -10.12
C VAL A 345 10.14 8.80 -10.98
N SER A 346 9.04 8.39 -11.62
CA SER A 346 8.22 9.31 -12.42
C SER A 346 7.59 10.38 -11.53
N GLU A 347 7.77 11.64 -11.94
CA GLU A 347 7.17 12.80 -11.26
C GLU A 347 5.73 13.07 -11.72
N THR A 348 5.33 12.50 -12.86
CA THR A 348 4.02 12.71 -13.48
C THR A 348 3.01 11.63 -13.15
N ASP A 349 3.46 10.43 -12.78
CA ASP A 349 2.56 9.34 -12.39
C ASP A 349 2.17 9.46 -10.91
N ILE A 350 0.86 9.53 -10.64
CA ILE A 350 0.31 9.69 -9.29
C ILE A 350 0.73 8.58 -8.31
N THR A 351 1.11 7.40 -8.80
CA THR A 351 1.53 6.27 -7.94
C THR A 351 2.98 6.39 -7.47
N THR A 352 3.82 7.14 -8.20
CA THR A 352 5.24 7.33 -7.86
C THR A 352 5.61 8.78 -7.56
N SER A 353 4.71 9.73 -7.83
CA SER A 353 4.97 11.17 -7.69
C SER A 353 5.18 11.63 -6.25
N GLN A 354 4.85 10.81 -5.25
CA GLN A 354 5.08 11.12 -3.83
C GLN A 354 6.16 10.24 -3.18
N LEU A 355 6.87 9.42 -3.98
CA LEU A 355 7.97 8.61 -3.48
C LEU A 355 9.27 9.43 -3.48
N ASP A 356 9.91 9.50 -2.31
CA ASP A 356 11.20 10.16 -2.12
C ASP A 356 12.38 9.19 -2.27
N GLN A 357 12.24 8.00 -1.70
CA GLN A 357 13.26 6.97 -1.68
C GLN A 357 12.63 5.57 -1.79
N LEU A 358 13.36 4.66 -2.43
CA LEU A 358 12.98 3.26 -2.61
C LEU A 358 14.22 2.39 -2.53
N HIS A 359 14.14 1.24 -1.84
CA HIS A 359 15.18 0.21 -1.91
C HIS A 359 14.71 -0.93 -2.80
N ILE A 360 15.62 -1.41 -3.65
CA ILE A 360 15.38 -2.49 -4.60
C ILE A 360 16.62 -3.39 -4.63
N ALA A 361 16.47 -4.70 -4.89
CA ALA A 361 17.57 -5.64 -4.73
C ALA A 361 17.56 -6.71 -5.82
N SER A 362 18.62 -6.74 -6.61
CA SER A 362 18.79 -7.67 -7.72
C SER A 362 17.65 -7.60 -8.76
N PRO A 363 17.22 -6.40 -9.21
CA PRO A 363 16.10 -6.30 -10.15
C PRO A 363 16.49 -6.73 -11.56
N GLY A 364 15.49 -7.14 -12.34
CA GLY A 364 15.56 -7.20 -13.80
C GLY A 364 15.32 -5.84 -14.47
N HIS A 365 15.05 -5.87 -15.77
CA HIS A 365 14.59 -4.67 -16.50
C HIS A 365 13.53 -5.00 -17.53
N ILE A 366 12.65 -4.03 -17.74
CA ILE A 366 11.64 -4.01 -18.77
C ILE A 366 12.27 -3.39 -20.02
N LYS A 367 12.27 -4.14 -21.13
CA LYS A 367 12.65 -3.63 -22.44
C LYS A 367 11.51 -3.83 -23.45
N PRO A 368 11.38 -2.93 -24.45
CA PRO A 368 10.47 -3.17 -25.57
C PRO A 368 10.80 -4.49 -26.29
N PHE A 369 9.78 -5.18 -26.76
CA PHE A 369 9.91 -6.45 -27.49
C PHE A 369 8.90 -6.48 -28.65
N GLY A 370 9.38 -6.75 -29.87
CA GLY A 370 8.51 -6.87 -31.04
C GLY A 370 7.66 -5.63 -31.32
N GLU A 371 6.46 -5.83 -31.85
CA GLU A 371 5.43 -4.78 -31.93
C GLU A 371 4.79 -4.57 -30.56
N SER A 372 4.37 -3.34 -30.25
CA SER A 372 3.97 -2.98 -28.88
C SER A 372 2.66 -3.61 -28.38
N GLY A 373 2.04 -4.51 -29.15
CA GLY A 373 0.76 -5.13 -28.79
C GLY A 373 -0.40 -4.12 -28.64
N GLY A 374 -0.25 -2.91 -29.20
CA GLY A 374 -1.19 -1.80 -29.01
C GLY A 374 -1.04 -1.05 -27.68
N LEU A 375 0.03 -1.34 -26.92
CA LEU A 375 0.33 -0.70 -25.63
C LEU A 375 1.46 0.31 -25.76
N THR A 376 1.41 1.30 -24.88
CA THR A 376 2.49 2.27 -24.63
C THR A 376 3.12 1.93 -23.28
N ILE A 377 4.45 1.84 -23.25
CA ILE A 377 5.23 1.54 -22.04
C ILE A 377 5.74 2.87 -21.49
N GLU A 378 5.18 3.30 -20.36
CA GLU A 378 5.59 4.50 -19.64
C GLU A 378 6.46 4.08 -18.43
N PRO A 379 7.76 4.46 -18.39
CA PRO A 379 8.61 4.14 -17.25
C PRO A 379 8.11 4.83 -15.97
N LEU A 380 7.98 4.04 -14.90
CA LEU A 380 7.66 4.52 -13.54
C LEU A 380 8.91 4.64 -12.67
N ILE A 381 9.83 3.67 -12.81
CA ILE A 381 11.08 3.63 -12.06
C ILE A 381 12.19 3.31 -13.05
N GLN A 382 13.25 4.12 -13.05
CA GLN A 382 14.43 3.94 -13.90
C GLN A 382 15.72 4.11 -13.10
N THR A 383 16.74 3.38 -13.51
CA THR A 383 18.10 3.55 -12.96
C THR A 383 18.75 4.85 -13.44
N SER A 384 19.93 5.15 -12.89
CA SER A 384 20.80 6.24 -13.34
C SER A 384 21.46 5.93 -14.68
N GLN A 385 22.23 6.89 -15.22
CA GLN A 385 23.05 6.65 -16.42
C GLN A 385 24.25 5.72 -16.15
N ASP A 386 24.66 5.55 -14.89
CA ASP A 386 25.81 4.72 -14.50
C ASP A 386 25.37 3.28 -14.19
N SER A 387 24.43 2.75 -14.98
CA SER A 387 23.86 1.43 -14.76
C SER A 387 24.26 0.44 -15.85
N GLY A 388 24.30 -0.84 -15.51
CA GLY A 388 24.76 -1.90 -16.39
C GLY A 388 24.09 -3.24 -16.11
N LEU A 389 24.24 -4.16 -17.06
CA LEU A 389 23.72 -5.51 -16.95
C LEU A 389 24.71 -6.43 -16.23
N VAL A 390 24.18 -7.34 -15.42
CA VAL A 390 24.95 -8.38 -14.71
C VAL A 390 24.34 -9.74 -15.03
N ASP A 391 25.18 -10.70 -15.39
CA ASP A 391 24.73 -12.08 -15.58
C ASP A 391 24.22 -12.67 -14.26
N LEU A 392 23.01 -13.23 -14.29
CA LEU A 392 22.35 -13.81 -13.13
C LEU A 392 23.23 -14.83 -12.38
N ALA A 393 23.98 -15.64 -13.13
CA ALA A 393 24.87 -16.66 -12.59
C ALA A 393 25.97 -16.10 -11.66
N ARG A 394 26.30 -14.80 -11.75
CA ARG A 394 27.26 -14.15 -10.84
C ARG A 394 26.63 -13.77 -9.49
N ALA A 395 25.34 -13.50 -9.48
CA ALA A 395 24.61 -13.02 -8.30
C ALA A 395 23.91 -14.15 -7.53
N GLN A 396 23.77 -15.33 -8.12
CA GLN A 396 23.12 -16.48 -7.50
C GLN A 396 24.10 -17.48 -6.85
N GLY A 397 23.54 -18.39 -6.06
CA GLY A 397 24.25 -19.53 -5.48
C GLY A 397 24.79 -19.28 -4.07
N ARG A 398 25.56 -20.25 -3.55
CA ARG A 398 26.04 -20.21 -2.15
C ARG A 398 27.07 -19.10 -1.90
N GLN A 399 27.74 -18.62 -2.95
CA GLN A 399 28.80 -17.61 -2.88
C GLN A 399 28.67 -16.68 -4.09
N PRO A 400 27.78 -15.68 -4.03
CA PRO A 400 27.67 -14.67 -5.07
C PRO A 400 28.97 -13.87 -5.22
N ASP A 401 29.28 -13.45 -6.44
CA ASP A 401 30.47 -12.68 -6.82
C ASP A 401 30.29 -11.17 -6.50
N ILE A 402 30.03 -10.84 -5.23
CA ILE A 402 29.74 -9.47 -4.81
C ILE A 402 30.88 -8.51 -5.19
N VAL A 403 32.13 -8.93 -4.95
CA VAL A 403 33.32 -8.11 -5.19
C VAL A 403 33.63 -7.96 -6.67
N GLY A 404 33.51 -9.03 -7.46
CA GLY A 404 33.69 -8.93 -8.90
C GLY A 404 32.62 -8.07 -9.56
N ILE A 405 31.34 -8.25 -9.19
CA ILE A 405 30.24 -7.44 -9.74
C ILE A 405 30.48 -5.95 -9.47
N ALA A 406 30.82 -5.58 -8.23
CA ALA A 406 31.08 -4.19 -7.85
C ALA A 406 32.26 -3.56 -8.62
N ASN A 407 33.27 -4.33 -8.99
CA ASN A 407 34.45 -3.84 -9.71
C ASN A 407 34.27 -3.86 -11.24
N ASP A 408 33.50 -4.81 -11.77
CA ASP A 408 33.46 -5.13 -13.20
C ASP A 408 32.25 -4.56 -13.93
N ILE A 409 31.20 -4.11 -13.20
CA ILE A 409 30.00 -3.57 -13.82
C ILE A 409 30.35 -2.36 -14.70
N LYS A 410 29.76 -2.31 -15.90
CA LYS A 410 30.01 -1.24 -16.87
C LYS A 410 28.74 -0.43 -17.06
N ALA A 411 28.88 0.89 -17.08
CA ALA A 411 27.78 1.77 -17.45
C ALA A 411 27.40 1.57 -18.93
N GLU A 412 26.16 1.15 -19.16
CA GLU A 412 25.53 0.94 -20.46
C GLU A 412 24.39 1.95 -20.70
N GLY A 413 23.90 2.61 -19.64
CA GLY A 413 22.86 3.63 -19.69
C GLY A 413 21.75 3.37 -18.69
N LYS A 414 20.58 3.99 -18.93
CA LYS A 414 19.40 3.81 -18.09
C LYS A 414 18.63 2.55 -18.43
N PHE A 415 18.10 1.89 -17.39
CA PHE A 415 17.20 0.75 -17.51
C PHE A 415 15.88 1.03 -16.81
N THR A 416 14.78 0.53 -17.37
CA THR A 416 13.44 0.64 -16.78
C THR A 416 13.21 -0.53 -15.84
N LEU A 417 12.95 -0.25 -14.56
CA LEU A 417 12.73 -1.24 -13.51
C LEU A 417 11.23 -1.48 -13.26
N ALA A 418 10.42 -0.44 -13.43
CA ALA A 418 8.97 -0.53 -13.39
C ALA A 418 8.33 0.33 -14.49
N ALA A 419 7.21 -0.11 -15.03
CA ALA A 419 6.49 0.60 -16.07
C ALA A 419 4.98 0.44 -15.95
N ARG A 420 4.25 1.47 -16.37
CA ARG A 420 2.83 1.42 -16.65
C ARG A 420 2.63 1.13 -18.13
N LEU A 421 1.76 0.17 -18.43
CA LEU A 421 1.34 -0.14 -19.79
C LEU A 421 -0.11 0.25 -19.97
N THR A 422 -0.38 1.08 -20.98
CA THR A 422 -1.73 1.56 -21.31
C THR A 422 -1.98 1.48 -22.81
N GLY A 423 -3.24 1.28 -23.20
CA GLY A 423 -3.64 1.20 -24.60
C GLY A 423 -4.56 0.01 -24.89
N ILE A 424 -4.81 -0.25 -26.17
CA ILE A 424 -5.67 -1.36 -26.59
C ILE A 424 -4.83 -2.62 -26.72
N ALA A 425 -4.82 -3.43 -25.66
CA ALA A 425 -4.08 -4.69 -25.63
C ALA A 425 -4.61 -5.68 -26.66
N GLN A 426 -3.69 -6.39 -27.33
CA GLN A 426 -3.99 -7.60 -28.11
C GLN A 426 -3.85 -8.84 -27.22
N THR A 427 -4.57 -9.92 -27.58
CA THR A 427 -4.46 -11.21 -26.88
C THR A 427 -3.13 -11.91 -27.14
N ALA A 428 -2.62 -12.59 -26.12
CA ALA A 428 -1.52 -13.54 -26.25
C ALA A 428 -1.95 -14.91 -26.84
N PHE A 429 -3.25 -15.09 -27.13
CA PHE A 429 -3.85 -16.33 -27.58
C PHE A 429 -4.68 -16.12 -28.86
N PRO A 430 -4.03 -15.83 -30.01
CA PRO A 430 -4.73 -15.50 -31.25
C PRO A 430 -5.60 -16.63 -31.80
N ASP A 431 -5.27 -17.88 -31.43
CA ASP A 431 -6.03 -19.08 -31.84
C ASP A 431 -7.21 -19.40 -30.88
N GLY A 432 -7.44 -18.57 -29.87
CA GLY A 432 -8.46 -18.77 -28.85
C GLY A 432 -7.96 -19.50 -27.60
N PRO A 433 -8.87 -19.94 -26.71
CA PRO A 433 -8.50 -20.61 -25.46
C PRO A 433 -7.67 -21.88 -25.69
N PRO A 434 -6.75 -22.23 -24.79
CA PRO A 434 -6.07 -23.51 -24.83
C PRO A 434 -7.08 -24.65 -24.64
N ARG A 435 -6.91 -25.72 -25.42
CA ARG A 435 -7.76 -26.91 -25.33
C ARG A 435 -7.49 -27.67 -24.02
N PRO A 436 -8.51 -27.99 -23.20
CA PRO A 436 -8.32 -28.76 -21.98
C PRO A 436 -7.75 -30.17 -22.24
N ALA A 437 -6.70 -30.54 -21.52
CA ALA A 437 -6.01 -31.84 -21.70
C ALA A 437 -6.94 -33.04 -21.52
N VAL A 438 -7.91 -32.96 -20.59
CA VAL A 438 -8.89 -34.03 -20.31
C VAL A 438 -9.74 -34.42 -21.53
N LEU A 439 -9.88 -33.53 -22.53
CA LEU A 439 -10.60 -33.84 -23.76
C LEU A 439 -9.85 -34.83 -24.64
N ASP A 440 -8.53 -34.87 -24.53
CA ASP A 440 -7.64 -35.70 -25.35
C ASP A 440 -7.18 -36.97 -24.59
N GLU A 441 -7.47 -37.08 -23.28
CA GLU A 441 -7.19 -38.26 -22.46
C GLU A 441 -8.15 -39.41 -22.76
N GLU A 442 -7.65 -40.57 -23.20
CA GLU A 442 -8.50 -41.73 -23.56
C GLU A 442 -9.32 -42.26 -22.37
N ASP A 443 -8.71 -42.32 -21.18
CA ASP A 443 -9.30 -42.91 -19.96
C ASP A 443 -10.14 -41.92 -19.11
N ALA A 444 -10.25 -40.65 -19.53
CA ALA A 444 -11.02 -39.67 -18.79
C ALA A 444 -12.53 -39.98 -18.81
N LYS A 445 -13.20 -39.79 -17.68
CA LYS A 445 -14.63 -40.10 -17.54
C LYS A 445 -15.45 -39.27 -18.54
N PRO A 446 -16.48 -39.86 -19.20
CA PRO A 446 -17.32 -39.13 -20.15
C PRO A 446 -17.95 -37.85 -19.59
N GLU A 447 -18.31 -37.85 -18.31
CA GLU A 447 -18.86 -36.67 -17.62
C GLU A 447 -17.83 -35.53 -17.52
N ASP A 448 -16.57 -35.86 -17.22
CA ASP A 448 -15.49 -34.87 -17.10
C ASP A 448 -15.15 -34.27 -18.48
N LYS A 449 -15.15 -35.09 -19.53
CA LYS A 449 -15.01 -34.61 -20.91
C LYS A 449 -16.15 -33.70 -21.34
N THR A 450 -17.39 -34.05 -21.00
CA THR A 450 -18.56 -33.24 -21.35
C THR A 450 -18.47 -31.86 -20.68
N LYS A 451 -18.19 -31.80 -19.38
CA LYS A 451 -18.02 -30.54 -18.63
C LYS A 451 -16.85 -29.70 -19.17
N ALA A 452 -15.73 -30.34 -19.49
CA ALA A 452 -14.58 -29.65 -20.06
C ALA A 452 -14.87 -29.08 -21.45
N GLN A 453 -15.63 -29.81 -22.27
CA GLN A 453 -16.04 -29.36 -23.61
C GLN A 453 -16.98 -28.16 -23.52
N GLU A 454 -17.98 -28.20 -22.63
CA GLU A 454 -18.90 -27.08 -22.37
C GLU A 454 -18.14 -25.82 -21.94
N LYS A 455 -17.20 -25.94 -20.99
CA LYS A 455 -16.35 -24.83 -20.55
C LYS A 455 -15.48 -24.29 -21.69
N PHE A 456 -14.89 -25.16 -22.50
CA PHE A 456 -14.05 -24.78 -23.62
C PHE A 456 -14.85 -24.02 -24.70
N ASP A 457 -16.04 -24.50 -25.04
CA ASP A 457 -16.92 -23.85 -26.02
C ASP A 457 -17.40 -22.50 -25.50
N ALA A 458 -17.73 -22.38 -24.22
CA ALA A 458 -18.07 -21.12 -23.58
C ALA A 458 -16.90 -20.13 -23.63
N ALA A 459 -15.68 -20.56 -23.27
CA ALA A 459 -14.48 -19.73 -23.32
C ALA A 459 -14.15 -19.26 -24.74
N LYS A 460 -14.40 -20.12 -25.74
CA LYS A 460 -14.22 -19.78 -27.16
C LYS A 460 -15.24 -18.75 -27.63
N ALA A 461 -16.49 -18.86 -27.19
CA ALA A 461 -17.53 -17.90 -27.50
C ALA A 461 -17.30 -16.52 -26.86
N SER A 462 -16.69 -16.47 -25.67
CA SER A 462 -16.38 -15.23 -24.95
C SER A 462 -14.98 -14.68 -25.21
N HIS A 463 -14.17 -15.33 -26.05
CA HIS A 463 -12.80 -14.94 -26.33
C HIS A 463 -12.73 -13.53 -26.95
N LYS A 464 -11.86 -12.69 -26.38
CA LYS A 464 -11.52 -11.38 -26.92
C LYS A 464 -10.13 -11.42 -27.54
N ALA A 465 -10.07 -11.02 -28.81
CA ALA A 465 -8.80 -10.82 -29.52
C ALA A 465 -8.08 -9.52 -29.10
N LYS A 466 -8.83 -8.54 -28.57
CA LYS A 466 -8.30 -7.27 -28.07
C LYS A 466 -9.20 -6.67 -27.00
N SER A 467 -8.69 -5.72 -26.23
CA SER A 467 -9.48 -5.00 -25.23
C SER A 467 -10.46 -4.02 -25.89
N GLY A 468 -11.59 -3.77 -25.21
CA GLY A 468 -12.60 -2.80 -25.66
C GLY A 468 -12.27 -1.34 -25.29
N ALA A 469 -11.37 -1.15 -24.33
CA ALA A 469 -10.93 0.13 -23.80
C ALA A 469 -9.44 0.04 -23.40
N PRO A 470 -8.76 1.19 -23.16
CA PRO A 470 -7.40 1.17 -22.66
C PRO A 470 -7.26 0.34 -21.38
N VAL A 471 -6.31 -0.61 -21.37
CA VAL A 471 -6.05 -1.46 -20.21
C VAL A 471 -5.18 -0.74 -19.18
N GLY A 472 -5.27 -1.19 -17.92
CA GLY A 472 -4.38 -0.76 -16.84
C GLY A 472 -3.49 -1.91 -16.39
N LEU A 473 -2.22 -1.87 -16.78
CA LEU A 473 -1.20 -2.84 -16.39
C LEU A 473 -0.02 -2.09 -15.76
N VAL A 474 0.46 -2.57 -14.62
CA VAL A 474 1.74 -2.13 -14.03
C VAL A 474 2.64 -3.35 -13.91
N VAL A 475 3.88 -3.23 -14.38
CA VAL A 475 4.89 -4.29 -14.25
C VAL A 475 6.08 -3.72 -13.50
N VAL A 476 6.58 -4.50 -12.53
CA VAL A 476 7.77 -4.23 -11.74
C VAL A 476 8.70 -5.43 -11.90
N ALA A 477 9.93 -5.20 -12.34
CA ALA A 477 10.93 -6.22 -12.59
C ALA A 477 11.71 -6.61 -11.31
N ASP A 478 11.05 -6.55 -10.15
CA ASP A 478 11.60 -6.88 -8.83
C ASP A 478 10.43 -7.16 -7.90
N VAL A 479 10.39 -8.33 -7.26
CA VAL A 479 9.35 -8.65 -6.27
C VAL A 479 9.76 -8.28 -4.85
N ASP A 480 11.05 -8.11 -4.62
CA ASP A 480 11.59 -7.86 -3.29
C ASP A 480 11.17 -6.49 -2.75
N MET A 481 10.75 -5.55 -3.62
CA MET A 481 10.03 -4.32 -3.24
C MET A 481 8.82 -4.57 -2.32
N LEU A 482 8.19 -5.75 -2.39
CA LEU A 482 7.08 -6.14 -1.51
C LEU A 482 7.55 -6.72 -0.18
N ALA A 483 8.80 -7.18 -0.10
CA ALA A 483 9.34 -7.87 1.07
C ALA A 483 9.72 -6.88 2.17
N ASP A 484 9.30 -7.19 3.40
CA ASP A 484 9.43 -6.32 4.56
C ASP A 484 10.87 -5.79 4.76
N GLY A 485 11.87 -6.66 4.58
CA GLY A 485 13.28 -6.36 4.87
C GLY A 485 13.91 -5.24 4.03
N LEU A 486 13.27 -4.80 2.95
CA LEU A 486 13.77 -3.68 2.13
C LEU A 486 13.27 -2.31 2.57
N TRP A 487 12.13 -2.21 3.25
CA TRP A 487 11.48 -0.91 3.50
C TRP A 487 10.83 -0.75 4.87
N VAL A 488 10.71 -1.81 5.65
CA VAL A 488 10.06 -1.76 6.95
C VAL A 488 10.74 -2.62 7.99
N THR A 489 10.85 -2.07 9.20
CA THR A 489 11.25 -2.82 10.38
C THR A 489 10.00 -3.14 11.20
N VAL A 490 9.72 -4.43 11.37
CA VAL A 490 8.59 -4.90 12.16
C VAL A 490 9.05 -5.12 13.60
N GLN A 491 8.36 -4.49 14.55
CA GLN A 491 8.55 -4.67 15.98
C GLN A 491 7.29 -5.31 16.59
N ASP A 492 7.47 -6.29 17.48
CA ASP A 492 6.36 -6.80 18.30
C ASP A 492 6.24 -5.95 19.57
N LEU A 493 5.08 -5.34 19.77
CA LEU A 493 4.74 -4.58 20.95
C LEU A 493 3.42 -5.09 21.52
N PHE A 494 3.48 -5.76 22.67
CA PHE A 494 2.31 -6.34 23.35
C PHE A 494 1.49 -7.31 22.48
N GLY A 495 2.15 -8.06 21.59
CA GLY A 495 1.49 -8.99 20.66
C GLY A 495 0.89 -8.32 19.43
N GLN A 496 1.12 -7.02 19.21
CA GLN A 496 0.79 -6.31 17.98
C GLN A 496 2.05 -6.02 17.17
N ARG A 497 1.99 -6.30 15.86
CA ARG A 497 3.06 -5.95 14.90
C ARG A 497 2.96 -4.47 14.56
N VAL A 498 3.98 -3.71 14.93
CA VAL A 498 4.15 -2.30 14.52
C VAL A 498 5.21 -2.24 13.44
N ALA A 499 4.83 -1.69 12.29
CA ALA A 499 5.68 -1.57 11.12
C ALA A 499 6.25 -0.15 11.06
N VAL A 500 7.57 -0.01 11.19
CA VAL A 500 8.28 1.28 11.13
C VAL A 500 9.03 1.36 9.80
N PRO A 501 8.64 2.26 8.87
CA PRO A 501 9.36 2.44 7.62
C PRO A 501 10.82 2.79 7.86
N ASN A 502 11.73 2.24 7.05
CA ASN A 502 13.17 2.51 7.12
C ASN A 502 13.79 2.87 5.76
N ALA A 503 12.95 2.98 4.72
CA ALA A 503 13.32 3.36 3.36
C ALA A 503 12.49 4.53 2.88
#